data_AF-A0A4Y2FKM2-F1
#
_entry.id   AF-A0A4Y2FKM2-F1
#
_cell.length_a   1.000
_cell.length_b   1.000
_cell.length_c   1.000
_cell.angle_alpha   90.00
_cell.angle_beta   90.00
_cell.angle_gamma   90.00
#
_symmetry.space_group_name_H-M   'P 1'
#
loop_
_entity.id
_entity.type
_entity.pdbx_description
1 polymer ?
#
loop_
_entity_poly.entity_id
_entity_poly.type
_entity_poly.pdbx_seq_one_letter_code
_entity_poly.pdbx_strand_id
1 'polypeptide(L)'
;MKETYHSLKQLLEMINCSKYGWQICADLKVVSLLMGLQLGYTKYCCFLCLWYSRAIALHYIKRDWPQRASFKPGEMHVEQPPLAEPHKIIIPPLHIKLGRPFQKLGKRHG
;
A
#
# COMPACT_ATOMS: atom_id res chain seq x y z
N MET A 1 -3.68 22.13 -2.86
CA MET A 1 -3.90 21.00 -3.81
C MET A 1 -4.49 19.84 -3.01
N LYS A 2 -5.61 19.24 -3.43
CA LYS A 2 -6.21 18.09 -2.72
C LYS A 2 -5.54 16.79 -3.16
N GLU A 3 -5.15 15.95 -2.21
CA GLU A 3 -4.61 14.61 -2.49
C GLU A 3 -5.73 13.66 -2.89
N THR A 4 -5.95 13.53 -4.20
CA THR A 4 -6.92 12.60 -4.77
C THR A 4 -6.22 11.64 -5.74
N TYR A 5 -6.86 10.52 -6.05
CA TYR A 5 -6.36 9.58 -7.06
C TYR A 5 -6.07 10.27 -8.41
N HIS A 6 -6.98 11.13 -8.86
CA HIS A 6 -6.84 11.83 -10.14
C HIS A 6 -5.65 12.81 -10.14
N SER A 7 -5.47 13.58 -9.07
CA SER A 7 -4.33 14.51 -8.98
C SER A 7 -2.99 13.78 -8.95
N LEU A 8 -2.92 12.63 -8.26
CA LEU A 8 -1.71 11.81 -8.22
C LEU A 8 -1.42 11.17 -9.58
N LYS A 9 -2.45 10.70 -10.29
CA LYS A 9 -2.32 10.18 -11.65
C LYS A 9 -1.72 11.24 -12.59
N GLN A 10 -2.31 12.44 -12.61
CA GLN A 10 -1.81 13.54 -13.44
C GLN A 10 -0.36 13.91 -13.09
N LEU A 11 -0.02 13.96 -11.80
CA LEU A 11 1.34 14.27 -11.35
C LEU A 11 2.35 13.22 -11.84
N LEU A 12 2.01 11.93 -11.73
CA LEU A 12 2.88 10.83 -12.18
C LEU A 12 3.08 10.83 -13.70
N GLU A 13 2.04 11.19 -14.46
CA GLU A 13 2.11 11.36 -15.91
C GLU A 13 3.02 12.54 -16.28
N MET A 14 2.92 13.68 -15.60
CA MET A 14 3.79 14.84 -15.84
C MET A 14 5.27 14.55 -15.56
N ILE A 15 5.55 13.87 -14.45
CA ILE A 15 6.93 13.52 -14.05
C ILE A 15 7.49 12.39 -14.93
N ASN A 16 6.64 11.66 -15.65
CA ASN A 16 7.02 10.49 -16.44
C ASN A 16 7.76 9.42 -15.61
N CYS A 17 7.28 9.15 -14.39
CA CYS A 17 7.91 8.18 -13.48
C CYS A 17 8.08 6.78 -14.11
N SER A 18 7.17 6.40 -15.01
CA SER A 18 7.26 5.15 -15.77
C SER A 18 8.48 5.08 -16.68
N LYS A 19 8.86 6.19 -17.31
CA LYS A 19 9.99 6.30 -18.24
C LYS A 19 11.33 6.18 -17.54
N TYR A 20 11.46 6.80 -16.37
CA TYR A 20 12.74 6.87 -15.64
C TYR A 20 12.88 5.80 -14.55
N GLY A 21 11.86 4.98 -14.33
CA GLY A 21 11.92 3.86 -13.38
C GLY A 21 12.09 4.31 -11.93
N TRP A 22 11.68 5.53 -11.59
CA TRP A 22 11.89 6.09 -10.26
C TRP A 22 11.10 5.34 -9.17
N GLN A 23 11.71 5.23 -8.00
CA GLN A 23 11.04 4.73 -6.80
C GLN A 23 10.25 5.87 -6.15
N ILE A 24 9.03 5.56 -5.70
CA ILE A 24 8.11 6.53 -5.10
C ILE A 24 8.16 6.35 -3.59
N CYS A 25 8.64 7.37 -2.88
CA CYS A 25 8.62 7.42 -1.42
C CYS A 25 7.44 8.29 -0.96
N ALA A 26 6.50 7.72 -0.22
CA ALA A 26 5.29 8.44 0.20
C ALA A 26 4.72 7.90 1.52
N ASP A 27 3.87 8.70 2.18
CA ASP A 27 3.15 8.26 3.37
C ASP A 27 2.10 7.17 3.04
N LEU A 28 1.58 6.51 4.08
CA LEU A 28 0.67 5.37 3.92
C LEU A 28 -0.64 5.72 3.20
N LYS A 29 -1.15 6.95 3.36
CA LYS A 29 -2.38 7.39 2.72
C LYS A 29 -2.15 7.58 1.23
N VAL A 30 -1.06 8.24 0.84
CA VAL A 30 -0.67 8.39 -0.58
C VAL A 30 -0.37 7.03 -1.20
N VAL A 31 0.33 6.14 -0.50
CA VAL A 31 0.55 4.76 -0.98
C VAL A 31 -0.76 4.03 -1.22
N SER A 32 -1.74 4.18 -0.33
CA SER A 32 -3.07 3.57 -0.50
C SER A 32 -3.75 4.09 -1.77
N LEU A 33 -3.67 5.39 -2.05
CA LEU A 33 -4.17 5.99 -3.29
C LEU A 33 -3.43 5.48 -4.53
N LEU A 34 -2.10 5.37 -4.47
CA LEU A 34 -1.28 4.84 -5.56
C LEU A 34 -1.62 3.40 -5.89
N MET A 35 -1.96 2.60 -4.87
CA MET A 35 -2.40 1.21 -5.03
C MET A 35 -3.88 1.08 -5.38
N GLY A 36 -4.61 2.20 -5.51
CA GLY A 36 -6.03 2.23 -5.84
C GLY A 36 -6.94 1.67 -4.74
N LEU A 37 -6.46 1.65 -3.49
CA LEU A 37 -7.23 1.18 -2.34
C LEU A 37 -8.26 2.23 -1.91
N GLN A 38 -9.42 1.73 -1.50
CA GLN A 38 -10.45 2.54 -0.88
C GLN A 38 -9.93 3.15 0.42
N LEU A 39 -10.03 4.47 0.53
CA LEU A 39 -9.68 5.20 1.74
C LEU A 39 -10.75 5.03 2.82
N GLY A 40 -10.31 4.99 4.09
CA GLY A 40 -11.19 4.88 5.26
C GLY A 40 -11.01 3.57 6.01
N TYR A 41 -11.96 3.28 6.91
CA TYR A 41 -11.92 2.08 7.76
C TYR A 41 -12.51 0.85 7.03
N THR A 42 -11.77 0.37 6.04
CA THR A 42 -12.14 -0.78 5.21
C THR A 42 -11.66 -2.09 5.83
N LYS A 43 -12.26 -3.22 5.40
CA LYS A 43 -11.95 -4.55 5.95
C LYS A 43 -10.56 -5.04 5.55
N TYR A 44 -10.06 -4.65 4.38
CA TYR A 44 -8.72 -4.98 3.87
C TYR A 44 -7.93 -3.71 3.51
N CYS A 45 -7.55 -2.92 4.52
CA CYS A 45 -6.90 -1.63 4.33
C CYS A 45 -5.39 -1.72 4.04
N CYS A 46 -4.75 -2.87 4.28
CA CYS A 46 -3.32 -3.02 4.07
C CYS A 46 -3.00 -3.32 2.60
N PHE A 47 -1.99 -2.64 2.05
CA PHE A 47 -1.51 -2.87 0.70
C PHE A 47 -0.50 -4.02 0.60
N LEU A 48 0.15 -4.40 1.69
CA LEU A 48 1.15 -5.49 1.71
C LEU A 48 0.52 -6.86 1.96
N CYS A 49 -0.52 -6.93 2.79
CA CYS A 49 -1.18 -8.17 3.16
C CYS A 49 -2.70 -8.01 3.26
N LEU A 50 -3.42 -9.13 3.28
CA LEU A 50 -4.87 -9.17 3.46
C LEU A 50 -5.23 -9.17 4.95
N TRP A 51 -4.70 -8.20 5.69
CA TRP A 51 -5.02 -8.02 7.09
C TRP A 51 -6.50 -7.67 7.25
N TYR A 52 -7.22 -8.50 8.02
CA TYR A 52 -8.64 -8.26 8.27
C TYR A 52 -8.84 -7.36 9.50
N SER A 53 -9.03 -6.07 9.26
CA SER A 53 -9.13 -5.03 10.31
C SER A 53 -10.27 -5.27 11.30
N ARG A 54 -11.33 -5.99 10.91
CA ARG A 54 -12.50 -6.25 11.76
C ARG A 54 -12.44 -7.57 12.54
N ALA A 55 -11.43 -8.43 12.31
CA ALA A 55 -11.26 -9.67 13.08
C ALA A 55 -10.57 -9.41 14.42
N ILE A 56 -11.25 -8.68 15.31
CA ILE A 56 -10.73 -8.27 16.63
C ILE A 56 -10.19 -9.48 17.42
N ALA A 57 -10.90 -10.60 17.39
CA ALA A 57 -10.49 -11.83 18.07
C ALA A 57 -9.14 -12.40 17.57
N LEU A 58 -8.74 -12.10 16.34
CA LEU A 58 -7.51 -12.61 15.72
C LEU A 58 -6.34 -11.62 15.75
N HIS A 59 -6.56 -10.36 16.14
CA HIS A 59 -5.56 -9.29 15.99
C HIS A 59 -4.22 -9.56 16.68
N TYR A 60 -4.25 -10.19 17.86
CA TYR A 60 -3.04 -10.48 18.65
C TYR A 60 -2.63 -11.95 18.60
N ILE A 61 -3.45 -12.81 17.99
CA ILE A 61 -3.21 -14.25 17.87
C ILE A 61 -2.55 -14.55 16.51
N LYS A 62 -3.11 -13.99 15.44
CA LYS A 62 -2.67 -14.23 14.08
C LYS A 62 -1.65 -13.18 13.65
N ARG A 63 -0.38 -13.58 13.61
CA ARG A 63 0.74 -12.74 13.15
C ARG A 63 0.86 -12.74 11.64
N ASP A 64 0.71 -13.91 11.01
CA ASP A 64 0.91 -14.06 9.58
C ASP A 64 -0.43 -13.94 8.83
N TRP A 65 -0.52 -12.90 8.02
CA TRP A 65 -1.64 -12.67 7.09
C TRP A 65 -1.17 -12.93 5.66
N PRO A 66 -2.05 -13.51 4.80
CA PRO A 66 -1.65 -13.80 3.44
C PRO A 66 -1.23 -12.52 2.73
N GLN A 67 -0.13 -12.59 1.98
CA GLN A 67 0.37 -11.47 1.21
C GLN A 67 -0.65 -11.07 0.14
N ARG A 68 -0.79 -9.77 -0.11
CA ARG A 68 -1.65 -9.28 -1.19
C ARG A 68 -0.92 -9.46 -2.51
N ALA A 69 -1.46 -10.31 -3.38
CA ALA A 69 -0.89 -10.58 -4.71
C ALA A 69 -1.60 -9.84 -5.85
N SER A 70 -2.87 -9.44 -5.65
CA SER A 70 -3.73 -8.82 -6.68
C SER A 70 -4.19 -7.42 -6.24
N PHE A 71 -4.21 -6.50 -7.20
CA PHE A 71 -4.80 -5.16 -7.09
C PHE A 71 -5.85 -4.95 -8.18
N LYS A 72 -6.66 -5.98 -8.46
CA LYS A 72 -7.78 -5.87 -9.41
C LYS A 72 -8.91 -5.04 -8.79
N PRO A 73 -9.42 -4.01 -9.49
CA PRO A 73 -10.59 -3.27 -9.03
C PRO A 73 -11.79 -4.19 -8.74
N GLY A 74 -12.49 -3.95 -7.64
CA GLY A 74 -13.60 -4.78 -7.15
C GLY A 74 -13.20 -5.91 -6.21
N GLU A 75 -11.92 -6.28 -6.15
CA GLU A 75 -11.41 -7.27 -5.19
C GLU A 75 -10.87 -6.57 -3.93
N MET A 76 -11.17 -7.10 -2.75
CA MET A 76 -10.45 -6.80 -1.50
C MET A 76 -10.23 -5.30 -1.24
N HIS A 77 -11.26 -4.48 -1.49
CA HIS A 77 -11.30 -3.01 -1.35
C HIS A 77 -10.38 -2.20 -2.28
N VAL A 78 -10.06 -2.74 -3.44
CA VAL A 78 -9.45 -1.97 -4.54
C VAL A 78 -10.57 -1.32 -5.34
N GLU A 79 -10.59 0.01 -5.41
CA GLU A 79 -11.58 0.79 -6.19
C GLU A 79 -11.05 1.20 -7.55
N GLN A 80 -9.75 1.46 -7.65
CA GLN A 80 -9.10 1.97 -8.84
C GLN A 80 -7.92 1.08 -9.23
N PRO A 81 -7.53 1.05 -10.51
CA PRO A 81 -6.32 0.35 -10.90
C PRO A 81 -5.09 0.99 -10.25
N PRO A 82 -4.04 0.20 -9.92
CA PRO A 82 -2.83 0.74 -9.35
C PRO A 82 -2.11 1.65 -10.35
N LEU A 83 -1.65 2.81 -9.86
CA LEU A 83 -0.87 3.80 -10.63
C LEU A 83 0.62 3.50 -10.65
N ALA A 84 1.09 2.68 -9.71
CA ALA A 84 2.49 2.29 -9.57
C ALA A 84 2.60 0.82 -9.16
N GLU A 85 3.73 0.21 -9.50
CA GLU A 85 4.00 -1.15 -9.07
C GLU A 85 4.40 -1.21 -7.58
N PRO A 86 3.92 -2.23 -6.83
CA PRO A 86 4.21 -2.35 -5.40
C PRO A 86 5.72 -2.29 -5.08
N HIS A 87 6.55 -2.91 -5.93
CA HIS A 87 8.00 -2.99 -5.73
C HIS A 87 8.73 -1.65 -5.92
N LYS A 88 8.09 -0.65 -6.52
CA LYS A 88 8.64 0.70 -6.71
C LYS A 88 8.27 1.65 -5.57
N ILE A 89 7.41 1.23 -4.66
CA ILE A 89 6.94 2.07 -3.55
C ILE A 89 7.80 1.83 -2.32
N ILE A 90 8.28 2.92 -1.73
CA ILE A 90 9.06 2.93 -0.49
C ILE A 90 8.23 3.63 0.59
N ILE A 91 8.04 2.96 1.73
CA ILE A 91 7.47 3.62 2.92
C ILE A 91 8.63 4.26 3.70
N PRO A 92 8.57 5.58 4.01
CA PRO A 92 9.59 6.21 4.83
C PRO A 92 9.69 5.53 6.20
N PRO A 93 10.91 5.25 6.71
CA PRO A 93 11.12 4.54 7.97
C PRO A 93 10.49 5.24 9.19
N LEU A 94 10.27 6.56 9.11
CA LEU A 94 9.68 7.37 10.16
C LEU A 94 8.24 6.96 10.52
N HIS A 95 7.44 6.52 9.54
CA HIS A 95 6.04 6.11 9.75
C HIS A 95 5.88 4.67 10.26
N ILE A 96 6.97 3.90 10.33
CA ILE A 96 6.91 2.47 10.64
C ILE A 96 7.07 2.19 12.16
N LYS A 97 7.28 3.23 12.98
CA LYS A 97 7.35 3.11 14.45
C LYS A 97 5.99 2.85 15.12
N LEU A 98 4.88 3.15 14.46
CA LEU A 98 3.54 3.11 15.08
C LEU A 98 2.75 1.80 14.87
N GLY A 99 3.31 0.78 14.19
CA GLY A 99 2.51 -0.41 13.85
C GLY A 99 3.26 -1.66 13.38
N ARG A 100 4.51 -1.88 13.82
CA ARG A 100 5.19 -3.17 13.58
C ARG A 100 5.00 -4.10 14.77
N PRO A 101 4.23 -5.17 14.57
CA PRO A 101 4.80 -6.48 14.75
C PRO A 101 4.86 -7.16 13.38
N PHE A 102 6.08 -7.50 12.97
CA PHE A 102 6.33 -8.68 12.14
C PHE A 102 5.83 -8.65 10.68
N GLN A 103 6.44 -7.82 9.84
CA GLN A 103 6.83 -8.29 8.51
C GLN A 103 8.34 -8.36 8.49
N LYS A 104 8.89 -9.57 8.53
CA LYS A 104 10.28 -9.81 8.13
C LYS A 104 10.38 -9.37 6.67
N LEU A 105 10.90 -8.16 6.44
CA LEU A 105 11.50 -7.84 5.17
C LEU A 105 12.61 -8.86 4.95
N GLY A 106 12.35 -9.82 4.08
CA GLY A 106 13.37 -10.73 3.58
C GLY A 106 14.46 -9.93 2.89
N LYS A 107 15.47 -9.53 3.66
CA LYS A 107 16.82 -9.22 3.21
C LYS A 107 17.80 -9.70 4.28
N ARG A 108 18.10 -11.00 4.25
CA ARG A 108 19.47 -11.46 4.54
C ARG A 108 20.15 -11.55 3.18
N HIS A 109 20.93 -10.52 2.85
CA HIS A 109 22.13 -10.74 2.07
C HIS A 109 23.20 -11.17 3.07
N GLY A 110 23.88 -12.27 2.77
CA GLY A 110 24.81 -12.98 3.64
C GLY A 110 24.64 -14.47 3.43
#